data_AF-A0A7W1SII7-F1
#
_entry.id   AF-A0A7W1SII7-F1
#
_cell.length_a   1.000
_cell.length_b   1.000
_cell.length_c   1.000
_cell.angle_alpha   90.00
_cell.angle_beta   90.00
_cell.angle_gamma   90.00
#
_symmetry.space_group_name_H-M   'P 1'
#
loop_
_entity.id
_entity.type
_entity.pdbx_description
1 polymer ?
#
loop_
_entity_poly.entity_id
_entity_poly.type
_entity_poly.pdbx_seq_one_letter_code
_entity_poly.pdbx_strand_id
1 'polypeptide(L)' 'MLACRACAHHRDVVPIASDARRPRAMIVGQAPGITEAGGGRPFAGQAGRTLFRWFARAGFDEHTIRDTVY' A
#
# COMPACT_ATOMS: atom_id res chain seq x y z
N MET A 1 15.43 -0.44 5.85
CA MET A 1 14.29 0.33 6.44
C MET A 1 13.22 -0.54 7.09
N LEU A 2 13.06 -1.82 6.70
CA LEU A 2 12.04 -2.74 7.25
C LEU A 2 12.20 -3.13 8.74
N ALA A 3 13.27 -2.69 9.40
CA ALA A 3 13.56 -2.99 10.81
C ALA A 3 13.28 -1.82 11.77
N CYS A 4 12.51 -0.80 11.34
CA CYS A 4 12.20 0.35 12.18
C CYS A 4 11.42 -0.04 13.45
N ARG A 5 11.81 0.54 14.60
CA ARG A 5 11.25 0.30 15.94
C ARG A 5 11.12 1.58 16.78
N ALA A 6 11.06 2.75 16.14
CA ALA A 6 11.05 4.04 16.85
C ALA A 6 9.75 4.31 17.64
N CYS A 7 8.65 3.65 17.29
CA CYS A 7 7.35 3.78 17.97
C CYS A 7 6.98 2.53 18.77
N ALA A 8 6.03 2.66 19.70
CA ALA A 8 5.57 1.60 20.58
C ALA A 8 4.51 0.65 19.95
N HIS A 9 4.54 0.44 18.64
CA HIS A 9 3.64 -0.52 17.99
C HIS A 9 4.04 -1.97 18.31
N HIS A 10 3.08 -2.89 18.15
CA HIS A 10 3.30 -4.32 18.38
C HIS A 10 4.35 -4.88 17.40
N ARG A 11 5.06 -5.96 17.78
CA ARG A 11 6.26 -6.44 17.07
C ARG A 11 5.99 -6.99 15.68
N ASP A 12 4.76 -7.41 15.44
CA ASP A 12 4.24 -7.87 14.15
C ASP A 12 3.92 -6.71 13.18
N VAL A 13 3.88 -5.47 13.67
CA VAL A 13 3.78 -4.29 12.82
C VAL A 13 5.15 -4.03 12.18
N VAL A 14 5.19 -4.23 10.87
CA VAL A 14 6.38 -3.99 10.05
C VAL A 14 6.13 -2.84 9.08
N PRO A 15 7.15 -2.03 8.77
CA PRO A 15 7.04 -1.03 7.72
C PRO A 15 6.66 -1.69 6.39
N ILE A 16 5.69 -1.12 5.69
CA ILE A 16 5.35 -1.52 4.32
C ILE A 16 6.25 -0.74 3.37
N ALA A 17 6.94 -1.46 2.49
CA ALA A 17 7.70 -0.86 1.40
C ALA A 17 6.91 -0.93 0.10
N SER A 18 7.11 0.08 -0.74
CA SER A 18 6.59 0.13 -2.10
C SER A 18 7.63 -0.44 -3.07
N ASP A 19 7.15 -1.14 -4.10
CA ASP A 19 7.97 -1.64 -5.22
C ASP A 19 7.90 -0.75 -6.48
N ALA A 20 7.29 0.45 -6.42
CA ALA A 20 7.23 1.35 -7.58
C ALA A 20 8.65 1.70 -8.05
N ARG A 21 8.89 1.52 -9.36
CA ARG A 21 10.18 1.82 -9.98
C ARG A 21 10.25 3.24 -10.52
N ARG A 22 9.12 3.83 -10.91
CA ARG A 22 9.03 5.17 -11.51
C ARG A 22 7.76 5.90 -11.05
N PRO A 23 7.66 6.20 -9.75
CA PRO A 23 6.44 6.80 -9.22
C PRO A 23 6.24 8.21 -9.77
N ARG A 24 5.03 8.48 -10.23
CA ARG A 24 4.57 9.80 -10.72
C ARG A 24 3.59 10.46 -9.75
N ALA A 25 3.05 9.69 -8.83
CA ALA A 25 2.14 10.13 -7.78
C ALA A 25 2.28 9.23 -6.55
N MET A 26 1.93 9.76 -5.39
CA MET A 26 1.94 9.05 -4.10
C MET A 26 0.54 9.03 -3.49
N ILE A 27 0.14 7.87 -2.98
CA ILE A 27 -1.11 7.71 -2.22
C ILE A 27 -0.76 7.42 -0.78
N VAL A 28 -1.21 8.29 0.12
CA VAL A 28 -1.00 8.17 1.56
C VAL A 28 -2.29 7.70 2.23
N GLY A 29 -2.27 6.48 2.75
CA GLY A 29 -3.31 5.98 3.66
C GLY A 29 -3.01 6.33 5.11
N GLN A 30 -3.88 5.90 6.03
CA GLN A 30 -3.67 6.11 7.47
C GLN A 30 -2.62 5.16 8.06
N ALA A 31 -2.86 3.84 7.93
CA ALA A 31 -2.03 2.80 8.53
C ALA A 31 -2.32 1.42 7.88
N PRO A 32 -1.36 0.47 7.97
CA PRO A 32 -1.57 -0.92 7.55
C PRO A 32 -2.74 -1.59 8.27
N GLY A 33 -3.63 -2.25 7.53
CA GLY A 33 -4.64 -3.14 8.10
C GLY A 33 -4.11 -4.54 8.43
N ILE A 34 -4.89 -5.35 9.15
CA ILE A 34 -4.54 -6.75 9.52
C ILE A 34 -4.12 -7.59 8.30
N THR A 35 -4.83 -7.44 7.17
CA THR A 35 -4.52 -8.16 5.93
C THR A 35 -3.22 -7.69 5.26
N GLU A 36 -2.86 -6.41 5.44
CA GLU A 36 -1.64 -5.84 4.84
C GLU A 36 -0.39 -6.23 5.62
N ALA A 37 -0.53 -6.45 6.93
CA ALA A 37 0.55 -6.95 7.79
C ALA A 37 1.05 -8.35 7.38
N GLY A 38 0.16 -9.20 6.84
CA GLY A 38 0.54 -10.55 6.40
C GLY A 38 1.10 -10.63 4.97
N GLY A 39 0.74 -9.70 4.09
CA GLY A 39 1.07 -9.75 2.66
C GLY A 39 2.10 -8.72 2.18
N GLY A 40 2.46 -7.74 3.02
CA GLY A 40 3.46 -6.71 2.71
C GLY A 40 3.11 -5.78 1.54
N ARG A 41 1.91 -5.91 0.96
CA ARG A 41 1.50 -5.17 -0.23
C ARG A 41 0.59 -4.00 0.16
N PRO A 42 0.92 -2.74 -0.22
CA PRO A 42 0.06 -1.59 0.04
C PRO A 42 -1.34 -1.78 -0.55
N PHE A 43 -2.37 -1.36 0.20
CA PHE A 43 -3.77 -1.38 -0.22
C PHE A 43 -4.25 -2.79 -0.63
N ALA A 44 -3.85 -3.83 0.10
CA ALA A 44 -4.29 -5.22 -0.14
C ALA A 44 -5.61 -5.57 0.59
N GLY A 45 -6.01 -4.77 1.57
CA GLY A 45 -7.23 -4.98 2.35
C GLY A 45 -8.53 -4.62 1.63
N GLN A 46 -9.65 -4.64 2.38
CA GLN A 46 -10.97 -4.27 1.86
C GLN A 46 -11.03 -2.84 1.34
N ALA A 47 -10.45 -1.89 2.07
CA ALA A 47 -10.36 -0.49 1.63
C ALA A 47 -9.58 -0.37 0.31
N GLY A 48 -8.49 -1.14 0.17
CA GLY A 48 -7.71 -1.22 -1.05
C GLY A 48 -8.52 -1.71 -2.25
N ARG A 49 -9.34 -2.75 -2.08
CA ARG A 49 -10.25 -3.20 -3.16
C ARG A 49 -11.20 -2.10 -3.62
N THR A 50 -11.74 -1.31 -2.70
CA THR A 50 -12.59 -0.16 -3.04
C THR A 50 -11.80 0.91 -3.80
N LEU A 51 -10.59 1.23 -3.34
CA LEU A 51 -9.70 2.18 -4.00
C LEU A 51 -9.38 1.76 -5.45
N PHE A 52 -9.01 0.49 -5.68
CA PHE A 52 -8.73 -0.02 -7.03
C PHE A 52 -9.97 -0.05 -7.92
N ARG A 53 -11.18 -0.22 -7.37
CA ARG A 53 -12.43 -0.05 -8.14
C ARG A 53 -12.63 1.40 -8.58
N TRP A 54 -12.26 2.38 -7.77
CA TRP A 54 -12.31 3.79 -8.18
C TRP A 54 -11.30 4.10 -9.28
N PHE A 55 -10.08 3.57 -9.19
CA PHE A 55 -9.09 3.69 -10.27
C PHE A 55 -9.56 3.06 -11.57
N ALA A 56 -10.15 1.88 -11.51
CA ALA A 56 -10.74 1.24 -12.68
C ALA A 56 -11.84 2.10 -13.32
N ARG A 57 -12.71 2.72 -12.51
CA ARG A 57 -13.74 3.66 -13.01
C ARG A 57 -13.14 4.92 -13.62
N ALA A 58 -11.95 5.33 -13.20
CA ALA A 58 -11.20 6.44 -13.75
C ALA A 58 -10.33 6.05 -14.96
N GLY A 59 -10.37 4.78 -15.41
CA GLY A 59 -9.65 4.30 -16.60
C GLY A 59 -8.25 3.76 -16.33
N PHE A 60 -7.89 3.48 -15.07
CA PHE A 60 -6.59 2.93 -14.71
C PHE A 60 -6.70 1.47 -14.26
N ASP A 61 -5.89 0.59 -14.85
CA ASP A 61 -5.76 -0.79 -14.39
C ASP A 61 -4.82 -0.91 -13.19
N GLU A 62 -4.95 -2.02 -12.46
CA GLU A 62 -4.17 -2.26 -11.24
C GLU A 62 -2.66 -2.31 -11.51
N HIS A 63 -2.21 -2.90 -12.62
CA HIS A 63 -0.77 -2.98 -12.91
C HIS A 63 -0.18 -1.59 -13.12
N THR A 64 -0.84 -0.75 -13.91
CA THR A 64 -0.42 0.64 -14.13
C THR A 64 -0.35 1.42 -12.82
N ILE A 65 -1.37 1.32 -11.96
CA ILE A 65 -1.36 1.99 -10.65
C ILE A 65 -0.19 1.46 -9.80
N ARG A 66 0.04 0.15 -9.74
CA ARG A 66 1.12 -0.42 -8.93
C ARG A 66 2.53 -0.10 -9.45
N ASP A 67 2.71 0.20 -10.73
CA ASP A 67 4.04 0.57 -11.27
C ASP A 67 4.31 2.08 -11.16
N THR A 68 3.25 2.89 -11.27
CA THR A 68 3.35 4.35 -11.42
C THR A 68 2.88 5.15 -10.21
N VAL A 69 2.17 4.51 -9.28
CA VAL A 69 1.61 5.16 -8.10
C VAL A 69 2.05 4.43 -6.85
N TYR A 70 3.16 4.91 -6.28
CA TYR A 70 3.48 4.87 -4.85
C TYR A 70 4.49 5.95 -4.51
#